data_AF-A0A1Q2LJ79-F1
#
_entry.id   AF-A0A1Q2LJ79-F1
#
_cell.length_a   1.000
_cell.length_b   1.000
_cell.length_c   1.000
_cell.angle_alpha   90.00
_cell.angle_beta   90.00
_cell.angle_gamma   90.00
#
_symmetry.space_group_name_H-M   'P 1'
#
loop_
_entity.id
_entity.type
_entity.pdbx_description
1 polymer ?
#
loop_
_entity_poly.entity_id
_entity_poly.type
_entity_poly.pdbx_seq_one_letter_code
_entity_poly.pdbx_strand_id
1 'polypeptide(L)'
;MTRYMRIFDSFYLLLLGVGVGGIIACGAFAAPIIFNINKFIPTFSEMDSGLVMGKIFVRLNAYLMFLAIIMALYEGFSFFAKILKLDILYSNFWLILGVFNIVLIALFVYYYTPFILDTQNLLSENFASMHEQSVWVFKALMFGLSVLLIWRAYLLHYVPQSPKK
;
A
#
# COMPACT_ATOMS: atom_id res chain seq x y z
N MET A 1 -12.78 27.86 1.58
CA MET A 1 -12.48 26.72 0.69
C MET A 1 -11.16 26.02 1.03
N THR A 2 -10.09 26.76 1.38
CA THR A 2 -8.76 26.23 1.75
C THR A 2 -8.69 25.37 3.02
N ARG A 3 -9.51 25.61 4.06
CA ARG A 3 -9.52 24.78 5.29
C ARG A 3 -10.10 23.37 5.09
N TYR A 4 -11.21 23.24 4.35
CA TYR A 4 -11.84 21.93 4.09
C TYR A 4 -10.96 21.03 3.21
N MET A 5 -10.29 21.61 2.21
CA MET A 5 -9.31 20.88 1.39
C MET A 5 -8.13 20.34 2.23
N ARG A 6 -7.64 21.11 3.22
CA ARG A 6 -6.58 20.65 4.13
C ARG A 6 -6.99 19.49 5.04
N ILE A 7 -8.25 19.46 5.50
CA ILE A 7 -8.75 18.33 6.31
C ILE A 7 -8.76 17.06 5.45
N PHE A 8 -9.21 17.18 4.20
CA PHE A 8 -9.21 16.06 3.25
C PHE A 8 -7.80 15.56 2.94
N ASP A 9 -6.84 16.46 2.70
CA ASP A 9 -5.43 16.10 2.48
C ASP A 9 -4.80 15.43 3.72
N SER A 10 -5.12 15.91 4.92
CA SER A 10 -4.62 15.33 6.18
C SER A 10 -5.20 13.93 6.42
N PHE A 11 -6.49 13.73 6.11
CA PHE A 11 -7.13 12.42 6.18
C PHE A 11 -6.54 11.44 5.17
N TYR A 12 -6.26 11.90 3.94
CA TYR A 12 -5.57 11.12 2.92
C TYR A 12 -4.16 10.71 3.37
N LEU A 13 -3.39 11.62 3.96
CA LEU A 13 -2.08 11.33 4.54
C LEU A 13 -2.14 10.30 5.66
N LEU A 14 -3.15 10.39 6.53
CA LEU A 14 -3.38 9.40 7.59
C LEU A 14 -3.62 8.01 6.99
N LEU A 15 -4.47 7.90 5.97
CA LEU A 15 -4.73 6.63 5.30
C LEU A 15 -3.48 6.07 4.62
N LEU A 16 -2.68 6.89 3.94
CA LEU A 16 -1.39 6.45 3.40
C LEU A 16 -0.45 5.95 4.51
N GLY A 17 -0.41 6.66 5.64
CA GLY A 17 0.42 6.31 6.79
C GLY A 17 0.04 4.98 7.41
N VAL A 18 -1.26 4.72 7.56
CA VAL A 18 -1.77 3.43 8.01
C VAL A 18 -1.46 2.32 7.00
N GLY A 19 -1.49 2.59 5.69
CA GLY A 19 -1.06 1.64 4.66
C GLY A 19 0.42 1.25 4.75
N VAL A 20 1.31 2.25 4.82
CA VAL A 20 2.75 2.02 5.01
C VAL A 20 3.02 1.30 6.34
N GLY A 21 2.39 1.77 7.42
CA GLY A 21 2.51 1.17 8.74
C GLY A 21 2.01 -0.28 8.78
N GLY A 22 0.90 -0.58 8.10
CA GLY A 22 0.35 -1.93 7.99
C GLY A 22 1.28 -2.88 7.22
N ILE A 23 1.91 -2.39 6.15
CA ILE A 23 2.93 -3.14 5.39
C ILE A 23 4.14 -3.46 6.27
N ILE A 24 4.65 -2.48 7.01
CA ILE A 24 5.79 -2.67 7.93
C ILE A 24 5.40 -3.62 9.08
N ALA A 25 4.21 -3.45 9.66
CA ALA A 25 3.66 -4.31 10.70
C ALA A 25 3.60 -5.78 10.26
N CYS A 26 3.10 -6.05 9.06
CA CYS A 26 3.01 -7.41 8.55
C CYS A 26 4.39 -7.94 8.14
N GLY A 27 5.16 -7.18 7.34
CA GLY A 27 6.41 -7.64 6.76
C GLY A 27 7.58 -7.71 7.74
N ALA A 28 7.82 -6.65 8.52
CA ALA A 28 9.00 -6.57 9.39
C ALA A 28 8.74 -7.11 10.80
N PHE A 29 7.51 -7.00 11.32
CA PHE A 29 7.19 -7.43 12.68
C PHE A 29 6.49 -8.79 12.73
N ALA A 30 5.41 -8.99 11.99
CA ALA A 30 4.63 -10.23 12.07
C ALA A 30 5.35 -11.43 11.43
N ALA A 31 5.95 -11.26 10.25
CA ALA A 31 6.61 -12.35 9.54
C ALA A 31 7.71 -13.06 10.36
N PRO A 32 8.70 -12.40 10.97
CA PRO A 32 9.74 -13.10 11.72
C PRO A 32 9.20 -13.83 12.95
N ILE A 33 8.18 -13.29 13.61
CA ILE A 33 7.54 -13.93 14.78
C ILE A 33 6.81 -15.20 14.35
N ILE A 34 6.03 -15.13 13.27
CA ILE A 34 5.23 -16.26 12.78
C ILE A 34 6.14 -17.37 12.25
N PHE A 35 7.15 -17.06 11.45
CA PHE A 35 8.06 -18.08 10.92
C PHE A 35 9.03 -18.65 11.98
N ASN A 36 9.24 -17.97 13.11
CA ASN A 36 10.00 -18.51 14.25
C ASN A 36 9.11 -19.07 15.36
N ILE A 37 7.80 -19.21 15.14
CA ILE A 37 6.87 -19.64 16.19
C ILE A 37 7.18 -21.05 16.70
N ASN A 38 7.83 -21.89 15.90
CA ASN A 38 8.28 -23.24 16.27
C ASN A 38 9.23 -23.24 17.47
N LYS A 39 9.94 -22.13 17.73
CA LYS A 39 10.78 -21.95 18.94
C LYS A 39 9.96 -21.82 20.22
N PHE A 40 8.69 -21.39 20.11
CA PHE A 40 7.76 -21.20 21.22
C PHE A 40 6.73 -22.32 21.30
N ILE A 41 6.31 -22.87 20.15
CA ILE A 41 5.30 -23.91 20.01
C ILE A 41 5.85 -24.99 19.06
N PRO A 42 6.50 -26.05 19.57
CA PRO A 42 7.22 -27.04 18.77
C PRO A 42 6.35 -27.84 17.79
N THR A 43 5.05 -27.91 18.04
CA THR A 43 4.08 -28.63 17.18
C THR A 43 3.64 -27.82 15.96
N PHE A 44 4.07 -26.57 15.84
CA PHE A 44 3.71 -25.71 14.72
C PHE A 44 4.65 -26.00 13.53
N SER A 45 4.11 -26.27 12.35
CA SER A 45 4.91 -26.51 11.14
C SER A 45 5.19 -25.20 10.40
N GLU A 46 6.22 -25.18 9.57
CA GLU A 46 6.47 -24.05 8.65
C GLU A 46 5.31 -23.82 7.69
N MET A 47 4.58 -24.88 7.31
CA MET A 47 3.34 -24.75 6.53
C MET A 47 2.24 -24.03 7.30
N ASP A 48 2.08 -24.30 8.59
CA ASP A 48 1.08 -23.64 9.43
C ASP A 48 1.40 -22.14 9.57
N SER A 49 2.69 -21.81 9.68
CA SER A 49 3.18 -20.43 9.68
C SER A 49 2.86 -19.71 8.37
N GLY A 50 3.04 -20.36 7.23
CA GLY A 50 2.63 -19.85 5.92
C GLY A 50 1.12 -19.58 5.84
N LEU A 51 0.28 -20.50 6.33
CA LEU A 51 -1.18 -20.34 6.35
C LEU A 51 -1.63 -19.17 7.24
N VAL A 52 -1.03 -19.01 8.42
CA VAL A 52 -1.33 -17.89 9.32
C VAL A 52 -0.90 -16.57 8.69
N MET A 53 0.32 -16.51 8.15
CA MET A 53 0.83 -15.31 7.49
C MET A 53 -0.02 -14.93 6.29
N GLY A 54 -0.45 -15.91 5.50
CA GLY A 54 -1.38 -15.74 4.39
C GLY A 54 -2.71 -15.11 4.83
N LYS A 55 -3.31 -15.57 5.94
CA LYS A 55 -4.54 -14.97 6.49
C LYS A 55 -4.35 -13.53 6.99
N ILE A 56 -3.15 -13.16 7.42
CA ILE A 56 -2.81 -11.77 7.76
C ILE A 56 -2.72 -10.93 6.48
N PHE A 57 -2.06 -11.44 5.45
CA PHE A 57 -2.00 -10.77 4.14
C PHE A 57 -3.37 -10.56 3.52
N VAL A 58 -4.31 -11.51 3.61
CA VAL A 58 -5.69 -11.31 3.12
C VAL A 58 -6.38 -10.13 3.82
N ARG A 59 -6.17 -9.96 5.14
CA ARG A 59 -6.74 -8.82 5.89
C ARG A 59 -6.06 -7.50 5.51
N LEU A 60 -4.72 -7.51 5.37
CA LEU A 60 -3.99 -6.35 4.89
C LEU A 60 -4.42 -5.97 3.47
N ASN A 61 -4.65 -6.95 2.61
CA ASN A 61 -5.08 -6.76 1.23
C ASN A 61 -6.45 -6.11 1.13
N ALA A 62 -7.40 -6.46 2.00
CA ALA A 62 -8.68 -5.78 2.08
C ALA A 62 -8.48 -4.28 2.38
N TYR A 63 -7.57 -3.95 3.30
CA TYR A 63 -7.20 -2.57 3.60
C TYR A 63 -6.48 -1.88 2.42
N LEU A 64 -5.50 -2.53 1.80
CA LEU A 64 -4.77 -1.99 0.65
C LEU A 64 -5.70 -1.73 -0.54
N MET A 65 -6.68 -2.60 -0.77
CA MET A 65 -7.68 -2.42 -1.82
C MET A 65 -8.59 -1.22 -1.52
N PHE A 66 -9.02 -1.07 -0.25
CA PHE A 66 -9.73 0.14 0.18
C PHE A 66 -8.88 1.40 -0.04
N LEU A 67 -7.60 1.36 0.33
CA LEU A 67 -6.66 2.46 0.10
C LEU A 67 -6.51 2.78 -1.39
N ALA A 68 -6.40 1.77 -2.26
CA ALA A 68 -6.31 1.94 -3.70
C ALA A 68 -7.53 2.66 -4.29
N ILE A 69 -8.73 2.36 -3.80
CA ILE A 69 -9.96 3.06 -4.20
C ILE A 69 -9.90 4.54 -3.78
N ILE A 70 -9.50 4.82 -2.54
CA ILE A 70 -9.35 6.20 -2.05
C ILE A 70 -8.29 6.96 -2.85
N MET A 71 -7.16 6.32 -3.18
CA MET A 71 -6.11 6.91 -4.03
C MET A 71 -6.65 7.23 -5.42
N ALA A 72 -7.36 6.30 -6.05
CA ALA A 72 -7.97 6.52 -7.36
C ALA A 72 -8.95 7.70 -7.37
N LEU A 73 -9.79 7.81 -6.33
CA LEU A 73 -10.72 8.94 -6.18
C LEU A 73 -9.96 10.26 -5.97
N TYR A 74 -8.93 10.27 -5.13
CA TYR A 74 -8.12 11.47 -4.85
C TYR A 74 -7.37 11.96 -6.10
N GLU A 75 -6.75 11.04 -6.83
CA GLU A 75 -6.01 11.35 -8.06
C GLU A 75 -6.95 11.75 -9.19
N GLY A 76 -8.08 11.06 -9.32
CA GLY A 76 -9.14 11.42 -10.27
C GLY A 76 -9.66 12.84 -10.01
N PHE A 77 -10.01 13.15 -8.76
CA PHE A 77 -10.46 14.50 -8.39
C PHE A 77 -9.40 15.56 -8.69
N SER A 78 -8.13 15.28 -8.35
CA SER A 78 -7.02 16.19 -8.61
C SER A 78 -6.79 16.44 -10.11
N PHE A 79 -6.95 15.40 -10.93
CA PHE A 79 -6.85 15.49 -12.39
C PHE A 79 -7.99 16.31 -13.01
N PHE A 80 -9.23 16.07 -12.59
CA PHE A 80 -10.39 16.85 -13.03
C PHE A 80 -10.27 18.33 -12.63
N ALA A 81 -9.81 18.60 -11.42
CA ALA A 81 -9.64 19.96 -10.93
C ALA A 81 -8.54 20.72 -11.70
N LYS A 82 -7.48 20.02 -12.14
CA LYS A 82 -6.47 20.57 -13.06
C LYS A 82 -7.06 20.93 -14.43
N ILE A 83 -7.89 20.06 -15.01
CA ILE A 83 -8.59 20.34 -16.28
C ILE A 83 -9.46 21.60 -16.16
N LEU A 84 -10.11 21.79 -15.01
CA LEU A 84 -10.95 22.95 -14.72
C LEU A 84 -10.17 24.25 -14.45
N LYS A 85 -8.83 24.25 -14.60
CA LYS A 85 -7.93 25.37 -14.27
C LYS A 85 -8.07 25.89 -12.84
N LEU A 86 -8.46 25.03 -11.89
CA LEU A 86 -8.32 25.38 -10.49
C LEU A 86 -6.83 25.42 -10.15
N ASP A 87 -6.41 26.48 -9.45
CA ASP A 87 -5.00 26.84 -9.15
C ASP A 87 -4.37 25.84 -8.15
N ILE A 88 -4.27 24.58 -8.57
CA ILE A 88 -3.79 23.44 -7.77
C ILE A 88 -2.40 23.09 -8.30
N LEU A 89 -1.41 23.16 -7.41
CA LEU A 89 -0.04 22.71 -7.69
C LEU A 89 -0.02 21.18 -7.82
N TYR A 90 -0.36 20.66 -9.00
CA TYR A 90 -0.42 19.23 -9.29
C TYR A 90 0.49 18.83 -10.44
N SER A 91 1.58 18.13 -10.12
CA SER A 91 2.52 17.58 -11.11
C SER A 91 2.06 16.22 -11.63
N ASN A 92 2.19 15.99 -12.94
CA ASN A 92 1.85 14.73 -13.62
C ASN A 92 2.63 13.53 -13.04
N PHE A 93 3.82 13.77 -12.49
CA PHE A 93 4.65 12.74 -11.87
C PHE A 93 3.92 12.05 -10.70
N TRP A 94 3.17 12.80 -9.88
CA TRP A 94 2.47 12.25 -8.71
C TRP A 94 1.26 11.39 -9.09
N LEU A 95 0.63 11.69 -10.22
CA LEU A 95 -0.43 10.87 -10.79
C LEU A 95 0.16 9.53 -11.25
N ILE A 96 1.27 9.55 -11.98
CA ILE A 96 1.93 8.33 -12.46
C ILE A 96 2.35 7.46 -11.27
N LEU A 97 2.96 8.05 -10.25
CA LEU A 97 3.38 7.32 -9.04
C LEU A 97 2.18 6.74 -8.28
N GLY A 98 1.08 7.47 -8.24
CA GLY A 98 -0.17 7.06 -7.63
C GLY A 98 -0.82 5.86 -8.32
N VAL A 99 -1.04 5.97 -9.63
CA VAL A 99 -1.49 4.87 -10.50
C VAL A 99 -0.55 3.67 -10.41
N PHE A 100 0.76 3.88 -10.38
CA PHE A 100 1.73 2.81 -10.21
C PHE A 100 1.51 2.04 -8.90
N ASN A 101 1.31 2.72 -7.77
CA ASN A 101 1.00 2.07 -6.50
C ASN A 101 -0.34 1.32 -6.54
N ILE A 102 -1.37 1.87 -7.19
CA ILE A 102 -2.67 1.20 -7.36
C ILE A 102 -2.49 -0.11 -8.15
N VAL A 103 -1.70 -0.10 -9.22
CA VAL A 103 -1.38 -1.30 -10.01
C VAL A 103 -0.62 -2.33 -9.17
N LEU A 104 0.37 -1.91 -8.37
CA LEU A 104 1.08 -2.81 -7.47
C LEU A 104 0.16 -3.45 -6.42
N ILE A 105 -0.77 -2.70 -5.86
CA ILE A 105 -1.80 -3.23 -4.94
C ILE A 105 -2.65 -4.27 -5.66
N ALA A 106 -3.20 -3.94 -6.82
CA ALA A 106 -4.03 -4.86 -7.58
C ALA A 106 -3.28 -6.15 -7.93
N LEU A 107 -2.02 -6.03 -8.33
CA LEU A 107 -1.17 -7.16 -8.68
C LEU A 107 -0.84 -8.02 -7.45
N PHE A 108 -0.56 -7.42 -6.29
CA PHE A 108 -0.38 -8.18 -5.06
C PHE A 108 -1.66 -8.91 -4.61
N VAL A 109 -2.81 -8.24 -4.67
CA VAL A 109 -4.11 -8.76 -4.20
C VAL A 109 -4.67 -9.84 -5.14
N TYR A 110 -4.70 -9.59 -6.44
CA TYR A 110 -5.39 -10.45 -7.41
C TYR A 110 -4.50 -11.50 -8.06
N TYR A 111 -3.18 -11.28 -8.14
CA TYR A 111 -2.26 -12.21 -8.80
C TYR A 111 -1.48 -13.04 -7.78
N TYR A 112 -0.71 -12.40 -6.91
CA TYR A 112 0.20 -13.14 -6.02
C TYR A 112 -0.49 -13.77 -4.82
N THR A 113 -1.39 -13.07 -4.15
CA THR A 113 -2.05 -13.59 -2.95
C THR A 113 -2.83 -14.89 -3.18
N PRO A 114 -3.71 -15.01 -4.20
CA PRO A 114 -4.41 -16.27 -4.44
C PRO A 114 -3.44 -17.39 -4.85
N PHE A 115 -2.39 -17.08 -5.60
CA PHE A 115 -1.37 -18.06 -5.98
C PHE A 115 -0.62 -18.64 -4.77
N ILE A 116 -0.23 -17.78 -3.82
CA ILE A 116 0.53 -18.17 -2.63
C ILE A 116 -0.34 -18.94 -1.62
N LEU A 117 -1.63 -18.64 -1.56
CA LEU A 117 -2.57 -19.30 -0.64
C LEU A 117 -3.09 -20.63 -1.16
N ASP A 118 -2.92 -20.92 -2.44
CA ASP A 118 -3.36 -22.18 -3.03
C ASP A 118 -2.44 -23.32 -2.61
N THR A 119 -3.00 -24.26 -1.84
CA THR A 119 -2.30 -25.43 -1.32
C THR A 119 -1.74 -26.34 -2.42
N GLN A 120 -2.31 -26.32 -3.64
CA GLN A 120 -1.78 -27.11 -4.76
C GLN A 120 -0.50 -26.49 -5.33
N ASN A 121 -0.40 -25.16 -5.31
CA ASN A 121 0.75 -24.44 -5.83
C ASN A 121 1.94 -24.47 -4.87
N LEU A 122 1.74 -24.75 -3.57
CA LEU A 122 2.82 -24.87 -2.58
C LEU A 122 3.85 -25.95 -2.94
N LEU A 123 3.43 -26.99 -3.65
CA LEU A 123 4.28 -28.11 -4.09
C LEU A 123 4.85 -27.90 -5.50
N SER A 124 4.50 -26.78 -6.16
CA SER A 124 4.97 -26.50 -7.50
C SER A 124 6.40 -25.93 -7.48
N GLU A 125 7.21 -26.29 -8.48
CA GLU A 125 8.56 -25.72 -8.65
C GLU A 125 8.54 -24.19 -8.82
N ASN A 126 7.41 -23.65 -9.29
CA ASN A 126 7.21 -22.21 -9.49
C ASN A 126 6.85 -21.45 -8.21
N PHE A 127 6.60 -22.14 -7.08
CA PHE A 127 6.22 -21.49 -5.83
C PHE A 127 7.29 -20.53 -5.32
N ALA A 128 8.54 -20.98 -5.29
CA ALA A 128 9.66 -20.20 -4.76
C ALA A 128 9.85 -18.89 -5.54
N SER A 129 9.79 -18.96 -6.88
CA SER A 129 9.95 -17.79 -7.74
C SER A 129 8.77 -16.82 -7.61
N MET A 130 7.53 -17.31 -7.57
CA MET A 130 6.34 -16.49 -7.40
C MET A 130 6.27 -15.84 -6.02
N HIS A 131 6.67 -16.58 -4.97
CA HIS A 131 6.76 -16.03 -3.63
C HIS A 131 7.81 -14.91 -3.58
N GLU A 132 9.01 -15.11 -4.13
CA GLU A 132 10.04 -14.07 -4.14
C GLU A 132 9.60 -12.81 -4.90
N GLN A 133 8.98 -12.97 -6.07
CA GLN A 133 8.43 -11.85 -6.84
C GLN A 133 7.38 -11.06 -6.06
N SER A 134 6.49 -11.75 -5.34
CA SER A 134 5.49 -11.09 -4.50
C SER A 134 6.13 -10.23 -3.40
N VAL A 135 7.26 -10.68 -2.83
CA VAL A 135 8.02 -9.92 -1.82
C VAL A 135 8.63 -8.67 -2.44
N TRP A 136 9.15 -8.76 -3.66
CA TRP A 136 9.66 -7.59 -4.38
C TRP A 136 8.57 -6.57 -4.69
N VAL A 137 7.40 -7.03 -5.16
CA VAL A 137 6.24 -6.16 -5.38
C VAL A 137 5.77 -5.51 -4.09
N PHE A 138 5.75 -6.26 -2.99
CA PHE A 138 5.36 -5.74 -1.69
C PHE A 138 6.35 -4.69 -1.16
N LYS A 139 7.66 -4.90 -1.36
CA LYS A 139 8.71 -3.89 -1.04
C LYS A 139 8.60 -2.65 -1.93
N ALA A 140 8.37 -2.83 -3.23
CA ALA A 140 8.18 -1.72 -4.18
C ALA A 140 6.95 -0.89 -3.80
N LEU A 141 5.86 -1.54 -3.41
CA LEU A 141 4.65 -0.89 -2.92
C LEU A 141 4.92 -0.09 -1.64
N MET A 142 5.63 -0.69 -0.67
CA MET A 142 6.02 0.01 0.56
C MET A 142 6.82 1.29 0.25
N PHE A 143 7.80 1.18 -0.63
CA PHE A 143 8.63 2.31 -1.04
C PHE A 143 7.80 3.38 -1.77
N GLY A 144 6.98 2.98 -2.73
CA GLY A 144 6.11 3.89 -3.49
C GLY A 144 5.13 4.65 -2.61
N LEU A 145 4.45 3.97 -1.68
CA LEU A 145 3.54 4.60 -0.72
C LEU A 145 4.28 5.53 0.24
N SER A 146 5.49 5.16 0.69
CA SER A 146 6.31 6.00 1.58
C SER A 146 6.76 7.29 0.90
N VAL A 147 7.23 7.20 -0.35
CA VAL A 147 7.59 8.38 -1.16
C VAL A 147 6.38 9.29 -1.36
N LEU A 148 5.21 8.70 -1.67
CA LEU A 148 3.98 9.45 -1.87
C LEU A 148 3.52 10.15 -0.58
N LEU A 149 3.64 9.47 0.57
CA LEU A 149 3.34 10.02 1.89
C LEU A 149 4.25 11.19 2.25
N ILE A 150 5.57 11.01 2.19
CA ILE A 150 6.55 12.04 2.55
C ILE A 150 6.36 13.28 1.67
N TRP A 151 6.18 13.06 0.38
CA TRP A 151 6.03 14.16 -0.56
C TRP A 151 4.72 14.93 -0.36
N ARG A 152 3.60 14.22 -0.14
CA ARG A 152 2.31 14.88 0.15
C ARG A 152 2.35 15.65 1.47
N ALA A 153 3.04 15.12 2.48
CA ALA A 153 3.28 15.83 3.73
C ALA A 153 4.11 17.10 3.51
N TYR A 154 5.14 17.03 2.67
CA TYR A 154 5.96 18.19 2.28
C TYR A 154 5.11 19.26 1.55
N LEU A 155 4.31 18.87 0.55
CA LEU A 155 3.42 19.79 -0.17
C LEU A 155 2.42 20.48 0.77
N LEU A 156 1.85 19.75 1.72
CA LEU A 156 0.91 20.30 2.71
C LEU A 156 1.56 21.39 3.59
N HIS A 157 2.86 21.28 3.86
CA HIS A 157 3.61 22.23 4.69
C HIS A 157 4.10 23.46 3.91
N TYR A 158 4.51 23.31 2.65
CA TYR A 158 5.18 24.37 1.88
C TYR A 158 4.26 25.22 0.99
N VAL A 159 3.04 24.79 0.68
CA VAL A 159 2.11 25.62 -0.10
C VAL A 159 1.63 26.81 0.77
N PRO A 160 1.99 28.06 0.42
CA PRO A 160 1.71 29.20 1.29
C PRO A 160 0.20 29.44 1.46
N GLN A 161 -0.21 29.72 2.70
CA GLN A 161 -1.60 29.98 3.14
C GLN A 161 -2.22 31.27 2.59
N SER A 162 -1.52 31.98 1.69
CA SER A 162 -1.89 33.34 1.32
C SER A 162 -3.03 33.33 0.30
N PRO A 163 -4.20 33.93 0.59
CA PRO A 163 -5.04 34.40 -0.49
C PRO A 163 -4.18 35.44 -1.24
N LYS A 164 -3.85 35.17 -2.51
CA LYS A 164 -3.38 36.23 -3.40
C LYS A 164 -4.41 37.36 -3.30
N LYS A 165 -4.02 38.44 -2.62
CA LYS A 165 -4.80 39.67 -2.53
C LYS A 165 -4.95 40.26 -3.93
#